data_AF-A0ABD0L792-F1
#
_entry.id   AF-A0ABD0L792-F1
#
_cell.length_a   1.000
_cell.length_b   1.000
_cell.length_c   1.000
_cell.angle_alpha   90.00
_cell.angle_beta   90.00
_cell.angle_gamma   90.00
#
_symmetry.space_group_name_H-M   'P 1'
#
loop_
_entity.id
_entity.type
_entity.pdbx_description
1 polymer ?
#
loop_
_entity_poly.entity_id
_entity_poly.type
_entity_poly.pdbx_seq_one_letter_code
_entity_poly.pdbx_strand_id
1 'polypeptide(L)' 'MAVPFSNTKLRVPKGFQNVLEGLAREILRTQPVDVFEFGMKYFEEQLKERT' A
#
# COMPACT_ATOMS: atom_id res chain seq x y z
N MET A 1 12.05 -8.49 19.72
CA MET A 1 11.88 -7.24 20.49
C MET A 1 11.07 -6.26 19.63
N ALA A 2 9.90 -5.80 20.10
CA ALA A 2 9.25 -4.60 19.58
C ALA A 2 8.29 -4.04 20.63
N VAL A 3 8.36 -2.72 20.79
CA VAL A 3 7.96 -1.85 21.90
C VAL A 3 6.43 -1.73 22.11
N PRO A 4 6.00 -1.30 23.32
CA PRO A 4 4.61 -1.32 23.76
C PRO A 4 3.74 -0.37 22.95
N PHE A 5 2.46 -0.73 22.85
CA PHE A 5 1.37 0.03 22.24
C PHE A 5 1.58 1.55 22.36
N SER A 6 1.79 2.21 21.22
CA SER A 6 1.64 3.66 21.11
C SER A 6 0.32 4.07 21.76
N ASN A 7 0.34 5.07 22.64
CA ASN A 7 -0.84 5.61 23.34
C ASN A 7 -1.78 6.41 22.39
N THR A 8 -1.80 6.05 21.12
CA THR A 8 -2.63 6.62 20.08
C THR A 8 -3.93 5.83 20.02
N LYS A 9 -5.08 6.52 20.08
CA LYS A 9 -6.40 5.91 19.85
C LYS A 9 -6.57 5.37 18.42
N LEU A 10 -5.73 5.83 17.49
CA LEU A 10 -5.74 5.39 16.11
C LEU A 10 -5.23 3.94 16.01
N ARG A 11 -5.94 3.15 15.21
CA ARG A 11 -5.56 1.78 14.84
C ARG A 11 -5.47 1.73 13.32
N VAL A 12 -4.48 1.01 12.82
CA VAL A 12 -4.36 0.75 11.39
C VAL A 12 -5.58 -0.06 10.94
N PRO A 13 -6.30 0.37 9.89
CA PRO A 13 -7.43 -0.39 9.37
C PRO A 13 -7.02 -1.80 8.95
N LYS A 14 -7.93 -2.77 9.14
CA LYS A 14 -7.70 -4.15 8.68
C LYS A 14 -7.45 -4.16 7.17
N GLY A 15 -6.42 -4.89 6.74
CA GLY A 15 -6.05 -5.01 5.33
C GLY A 15 -5.21 -3.85 4.77
N PHE A 16 -4.99 -2.77 5.52
CA PHE A 16 -4.17 -1.64 5.05
C PHE A 16 -2.72 -2.07 4.75
N GLN A 17 -2.15 -2.94 5.59
CA GLN A 17 -0.82 -3.50 5.37
C GLN A 17 -0.72 -4.24 4.02
N ASN A 18 -1.74 -5.04 3.66
CA ASN A 18 -1.75 -5.79 2.40
C ASN A 18 -1.76 -4.86 1.19
N VAL A 19 -2.49 -3.74 1.27
CA VAL A 19 -2.54 -2.72 0.20
C VAL A 19 -1.15 -2.10 0.00
N LEU A 20 -0.48 -1.73 1.08
CA LEU A 20 0.87 -1.17 1.02
C LEU A 20 1.90 -2.19 0.52
N GLU A 21 1.80 -3.44 0.96
CA GLU A 21 2.70 -4.51 0.52
C GLU A 21 2.55 -4.79 -0.97
N GLY A 22 1.32 -4.82 -1.48
CA GLY A 22 1.05 -5.00 -2.91
C GLY A 22 1.69 -3.91 -3.76
N LEU A 23 1.45 -2.63 -3.40
CA LEU A 23 2.07 -1.51 -4.09
C LEU A 23 3.60 -1.57 -4.04
N ALA A 24 4.18 -1.80 -2.86
CA ALA A 24 5.62 -1.87 -2.68
C ALA A 24 6.26 -3.00 -3.52
N ARG A 25 5.60 -4.15 -3.59
CA ARG A 25 6.04 -5.29 -4.41
C ARG A 25 6.10 -4.94 -5.89
N GLU A 26 5.08 -4.26 -6.41
CA GLU A 26 5.03 -3.89 -7.82
C GLU A 26 5.99 -2.74 -8.18
N ILE A 27 6.21 -1.78 -7.28
CA ILE A 27 7.25 -0.75 -7.45
C ILE A 27 8.63 -1.41 -7.55
N LEU A 28 8.94 -2.34 -6.63
CA LEU A 28 10.24 -3.02 -6.64
C LEU A 28 10.45 -3.88 -7.88
N ARG A 29 9.39 -4.44 -8.45
CA ARG A 29 9.43 -5.24 -9.68
C ARG A 29 9.62 -4.38 -10.93
N THR A 30 8.85 -3.30 -11.04
CA THR A 30 8.80 -2.47 -12.26
C THR A 30 9.84 -1.36 -12.29
N GLN A 31 10.41 -1.01 -11.12
CA GLN A 31 11.40 0.07 -10.95
C GLN A 31 10.99 1.35 -11.72
N PRO A 32 9.78 1.89 -11.48
CA PRO A 32 9.28 3.03 -12.24
C PRO A 32 10.06 4.30 -11.89
N VAL A 33 10.21 5.19 -12.87
CA VAL A 33 10.86 6.49 -12.68
C VAL A 33 9.98 7.41 -11.81
N ASP A 34 8.66 7.37 -12.02
CA ASP A 34 7.68 8.10 -11.22
C ASP A 34 6.82 7.13 -10.40
N VAL A 35 7.08 7.09 -9.10
CA VAL A 35 6.37 6.22 -8.14
C VAL A 35 4.94 6.71 -7.89
N PHE A 36 4.68 8.02 -7.96
CA PHE A 36 3.35 8.57 -7.70
C PHE A 36 2.42 8.26 -8.88
N GLU A 37 2.88 8.51 -10.10
CA GLU A 37 2.11 8.17 -11.31
C GLU A 37 1.82 6.66 -11.38
N PHE A 38 2.84 5.84 -11.09
CA PHE A 38 2.68 4.39 -11.02
C PHE A 38 1.64 3.96 -9.98
N GLY A 39 1.70 4.50 -8.76
CA GLY A 39 0.78 4.16 -7.68
C GLY A 39 -0.68 4.51 -7.99
N MET A 40 -0.92 5.66 -8.62
CA MET A 40 -2.27 6.04 -9.06
C MET A 40 -2.82 5.03 -10.08
N LYS A 41 -2.06 4.75 -11.14
CA LYS A 41 -2.45 3.78 -12.18
C LYS A 41 -2.69 2.38 -11.62
N TYR A 42 -1.78 1.91 -10.77
CA TYR A 42 -1.90 0.61 -10.10
C TYR A 42 -3.20 0.48 -9.30
N PHE A 43 -3.56 1.49 -8.49
CA PHE A 43 -4.81 1.44 -7.73
C PHE A 43 -6.05 1.62 -8.60
N GLU A 44 -6.00 2.43 -9.66
CA GLU A 44 -7.11 2.55 -10.62
C GLU A 44 -7.41 1.22 -11.32
N GLU A 45 -6.40 0.47 -11.73
CA GLU A 45 -6.55 -0.85 -12.34
C GLU A 45 -7.16 -1.85 -11.34
N GLN A 46 -6.62 -1.91 -10.12
CA GLN A 46 -7.15 -2.76 -9.05
C GLN A 46 -8.61 -2.46 -8.67
N LEU A 47 -9.04 -1.19 -8.76
CA LEU A 47 -10.44 -0.80 -8.54
C LEU A 47 -11.34 -1.27 -9.68
N LYS A 48 -10.88 -1.17 -10.93
CA LYS A 48 -11.63 -1.65 -12.11
C LYS A 48 -11.83 -3.17 -12.09
N GLU A 49 -10.80 -3.94 -11.72
CA GLU A 49 -10.89 -5.40 -11.64
C GLU A 49 -11.87 -5.89 -10.55
N ARG A 50 -12.12 -5.06 -9.53
CA ARG A 50 -13.01 -5.37 -8.41
C ARG A 50 -14.46 -4.92 -8.62
N THR A 51 -14.76 -4.17 -9.67
CA THR A 51 -16.11 -3.61 -9.96
C THR A 51 -16.78 -4.41 -11.06
#